data_AF-A0A2T4TIA1-F1
#
_entry.id   AF-A0A2T4TIA1-F1
#
_cell.length_a   1.000
_cell.length_b   1.000
_cell.length_c   1.000
_cell.angle_alpha   90.00
_cell.angle_beta   90.00
_cell.angle_gamma   90.00
#
_symmetry.space_group_name_H-M   'P 1'
#
loop_
_entity.id
_entity.type
_entity.pdbx_description
1 polymer ?
#
loop_
_entity_poly.entity_id
_entity_poly.type
_entity_poly.pdbx_seq_one_letter_code
_entity_poly.pdbx_strand_id
1 'polypeptide(L)'
;MIDPEKTELEEFLKEYARVRCNAVFFVENYWNKLHPDKPVILTDDEKQQLYDRYRMVPLVHDITAYTKRLEELRAKGYKDWEIDA
;
A
#
# COMPACT_ATOMS: atom_id res chain seq x y z
N MET A 1 9.41 -26.99 15.22
CA MET A 1 9.88 -25.73 15.83
C MET A 1 9.74 -24.67 14.76
N ILE A 2 8.93 -23.64 15.01
CA ILE A 2 8.88 -22.46 14.13
C ILE A 2 10.17 -21.70 14.42
N ASP A 3 10.95 -21.44 13.38
CA ASP A 3 12.20 -20.71 13.46
C ASP A 3 11.84 -19.21 13.55
N PRO A 4 12.02 -18.55 14.71
CA PRO A 4 11.54 -17.18 14.91
C PRO A 4 12.20 -16.17 13.96
N GLU A 5 13.42 -16.44 13.48
CA GLU A 5 14.09 -15.60 12.48
C GLU A 5 13.42 -15.69 11.10
N LYS A 6 12.83 -16.86 10.74
CA LYS A 6 12.09 -16.99 9.48
C LYS A 6 10.81 -16.17 9.49
N THR A 7 10.16 -16.02 10.64
CA THR A 7 8.91 -15.26 10.74
C THR A 7 9.12 -13.75 10.68
N GLU A 8 10.15 -13.22 11.36
CA GLU A 8 10.39 -11.77 11.38
C GLU A 8 10.84 -11.24 10.01
N LEU A 9 11.72 -11.97 9.31
CA LEU A 9 12.16 -11.57 7.97
C LEU A 9 10.99 -11.63 6.96
N GLU A 10 10.14 -12.65 7.03
CA GLU A 10 8.97 -12.76 6.16
C GLU A 10 7.95 -11.64 6.40
N GLU A 11 7.73 -11.25 7.66
CA GLU A 11 6.89 -10.11 8.01
C GLU A 11 7.49 -8.80 7.50
N PHE A 12 8.80 -8.59 7.71
CA PHE A 12 9.51 -7.45 7.15
C PHE A 12 9.38 -7.37 5.62
N LEU A 13 9.59 -8.49 4.91
CA LEU A 13 9.51 -8.52 3.45
C LEU A 13 8.10 -8.21 2.94
N LYS A 14 7.06 -8.65 3.66
CA LYS A 14 5.66 -8.30 3.35
C LYS A 14 5.42 -6.81 3.53
N GLU A 15 5.84 -6.23 4.65
CA GLU A 15 5.71 -4.79 4.89
C GLU A 15 6.52 -3.96 3.89
N TYR A 16 7.75 -4.37 3.60
CA TYR A 16 8.61 -3.71 2.62
C TYR A 16 7.99 -3.75 1.21
N ALA A 17 7.36 -4.86 0.83
CA ALA A 17 6.63 -4.95 -0.43
C ALA A 17 5.46 -3.95 -0.48
N ARG A 18 4.72 -3.77 0.62
CA ARG A 18 3.64 -2.78 0.72
C ARG A 18 4.16 -1.35 0.56
N VAL A 19 5.19 -0.98 1.32
CA VAL A 19 5.83 0.34 1.26
C VAL A 19 6.30 0.68 -0.16
N ARG A 20 6.93 -0.28 -0.85
CA ARG A 20 7.41 -0.13 -2.23
C ARG A 20 6.31 0.15 -3.24
N CYS A 21 5.13 -0.42 -3.04
CA CYS A 21 4.01 -0.31 -3.97
C CYS A 21 3.00 0.77 -3.60
N ASN A 22 3.12 1.36 -2.40
CA ASN A 22 2.14 2.27 -1.84
C ASN A 22 2.81 3.40 -1.05
N ALA A 23 3.08 4.51 -1.74
CA ALA A 23 3.71 5.68 -1.14
C ALA A 23 2.83 6.36 -0.07
N VAL A 24 1.50 6.22 -0.13
CA VAL A 24 0.60 6.70 0.92
C VAL A 24 0.81 5.88 2.20
N PHE A 25 0.85 4.56 2.09
CA PHE A 25 1.14 3.66 3.21
C PHE A 25 2.47 4.00 3.87
N PHE A 26 3.51 4.30 3.07
CA PHE A 26 4.81 4.74 3.59
C PHE A 26 4.72 6.03 4.42
N VAL A 27 4.03 7.05 3.89
CA VAL A 27 3.88 8.35 4.57
C VAL A 27 3.18 8.17 5.91
N GLU A 28 2.06 7.46 5.93
CA GLU A 28 1.22 7.32 7.11
C GLU A 28 1.83 6.40 8.18
N ASN A 29 2.48 5.30 7.76
CA ASN A 29 2.91 4.26 8.69
C ASN A 29 4.38 4.33 9.09
N TYR A 30 5.22 5.08 8.36
CA TYR A 30 6.66 5.19 8.63
C TYR A 30 7.12 6.65 8.71
N TRP A 31 6.97 7.44 7.65
CA TRP A 31 7.52 8.81 7.61
C TRP A 31 6.97 9.68 8.75
N ASN A 32 5.64 9.71 8.93
CA ASN A 32 5.02 10.52 9.96
C ASN A 32 5.32 10.04 11.39
N LYS A 33 5.61 8.74 11.58
CA LYS A 33 6.06 8.22 12.87
C LYS A 33 7.49 8.63 13.19
N LEU A 34 8.36 8.74 12.18
CA LEU A 34 9.73 9.22 12.31
C LEU A 34 9.83 10.74 12.45
N HIS A 35 8.87 11.48 11.88
CA HIS A 35 8.80 12.94 11.90
C HIS A 35 7.51 13.47 12.55
N PRO A 36 7.26 13.16 13.84
CA PRO A 36 6.02 13.51 14.51
C PRO A 36 5.84 15.03 14.71
N ASP A 37 6.92 15.81 14.65
CA ASP A 37 6.91 17.27 14.74
C ASP A 37 6.41 17.93 13.45
N LYS A 38 6.54 17.23 12.31
CA LYS A 38 6.20 17.74 10.97
C LYS A 38 5.54 16.64 10.13
N PRO A 39 4.37 16.15 10.55
CA PRO A 39 3.68 15.11 9.80
C PRO A 39 3.23 15.66 8.44
N VAL A 40 3.38 14.83 7.41
CA VAL A 40 2.80 15.08 6.09
C VAL A 40 1.34 14.63 6.16
N ILE A 41 0.42 15.59 6.23
CA ILE A 41 -1.02 15.35 6.19
C ILE A 41 -1.49 15.58 4.76
N LEU A 42 -1.95 14.51 4.11
CA LEU A 42 -2.43 14.52 2.73
C LEU A 42 -3.96 14.49 2.71
N THR A 43 -4.56 15.27 1.81
CA THR A 43 -5.95 15.13 1.40
C THR A 43 -6.16 13.86 0.57
N ASP A 44 -7.41 13.40 0.42
CA ASP A 44 -7.74 12.25 -0.43
C ASP A 44 -7.22 12.40 -1.86
N ASP A 45 -7.31 13.61 -2.44
CA ASP A 45 -6.83 13.88 -3.80
C ASP A 45 -5.30 13.78 -3.89
N GLU A 46 -4.58 14.30 -2.90
CA GLU A 46 -3.12 14.17 -2.83
C GLU A 46 -2.69 12.72 -2.59
N LYS A 47 -3.44 11.95 -1.79
CA LYS A 47 -3.22 10.52 -1.60
C LYS A 47 -3.38 9.77 -2.92
N GLN A 48 -4.45 10.04 -3.68
CA GLN A 48 -4.65 9.41 -4.98
C GLN A 48 -3.52 9.76 -5.95
N GLN A 49 -3.15 11.04 -6.07
CA GLN A 49 -2.06 11.47 -6.94
C GLN A 49 -0.72 10.81 -6.56
N LEU A 50 -0.43 10.72 -5.26
CA LEU A 50 0.78 10.11 -4.76
C LEU A 50 0.79 8.60 -5.04
N TYR A 51 -0.33 7.92 -4.79
CA TYR A 51 -0.48 6.51 -5.09
C TYR A 51 -0.34 6.25 -6.59
N ASP A 52 -1.03 6.99 -7.46
CA ASP A 52 -0.93 6.83 -8.92
C ASP A 52 0.48 7.05 -9.47
N ARG A 53 1.25 7.95 -8.84
CA ARG A 53 2.62 8.25 -9.26
C ARG A 53 3.61 7.13 -8.94
N TYR A 54 3.42 6.42 -7.83
CA TYR A 54 4.39 5.47 -7.30
C TYR A 54 3.88 4.02 -7.25
N ARG A 55 2.60 3.78 -7.55
CA ARG A 55 2.06 2.43 -7.65
C ARG A 55 2.79 1.63 -8.71
N MET A 56 3.06 0.37 -8.41
CA MET A 56 3.61 -0.56 -9.39
C MET A 56 2.49 -1.10 -10.28
N VAL A 57 2.84 -1.44 -11.52
CA VAL A 57 1.93 -2.18 -12.39
C VAL A 57 1.80 -3.60 -11.83
N PRO A 58 0.57 -4.07 -11.53
CA PRO A 58 0.35 -5.40 -10.99
C PRO A 58 0.71 -6.47 -12.02
N LEU A 59 1.59 -7.39 -11.63
CA LEU A 59 1.95 -8.56 -12.43
C LEU A 59 0.94 -9.68 -12.15
N VAL A 60 -0.18 -9.68 -12.88
CA VAL A 60 -1.26 -10.65 -12.73
C VAL A 60 -1.42 -11.52 -13.97
N HIS A 61 -1.82 -12.78 -13.77
CA HIS A 61 -2.07 -13.73 -14.86
C HIS A 61 -3.36 -13.41 -15.64
N ASP A 62 -4.37 -12.84 -14.96
CA ASP A 62 -5.66 -12.45 -15.55
C ASP A 62 -6.00 -11.00 -15.19
N ILE A 63 -5.78 -10.11 -16.16
CA ILE A 63 -6.02 -8.67 -16.01
C ILE A 63 -7.53 -8.36 -15.91
N THR A 64 -8.39 -9.14 -16.57
CA THR A 64 -9.84 -8.91 -16.55
C THR A 64 -10.41 -9.21 -15.17
N ALA A 65 -10.05 -10.35 -14.59
CA ALA A 65 -10.45 -10.70 -13.23
C ALA A 65 -9.91 -9.70 -12.21
N TYR A 66 -8.66 -9.27 -12.36
CA TYR A 66 -8.05 -8.25 -11.52
C TYR A 66 -8.82 -6.92 -11.58
N THR A 67 -9.12 -6.43 -12.79
CA THR A 67 -9.84 -5.16 -12.99
C THR A 67 -11.24 -5.23 -12.38
N LYS A 68 -11.97 -6.33 -12.59
CA LYS A 68 -13.30 -6.53 -11.99
C LYS A 68 -13.25 -6.50 -10.46
N ARG A 69 -12.24 -7.13 -9.85
CA ARG A 69 -12.03 -7.06 -8.39
C ARG A 69 -11.82 -5.63 -7.91
N LEU A 70 -11.04 -4.83 -8.63
CA LEU A 70 -10.83 -3.41 -8.28
C LEU A 70 -12.14 -2.63 -8.36
N GLU A 71 -12.94 -2.83 -9.42
CA GLU A 71 -14.25 -2.19 -9.55
C GLU A 71 -15.19 -2.54 -8.40
N GLU A 72 -15.25 -3.83 -8.01
CA GLU A 72 -16.07 -4.29 -6.89
C GLU A 72 -15.64 -3.67 -5.55
N LEU A 73 -14.33 -3.49 -5.33
CA LEU A 73 -13.81 -2.86 -4.12
C LEU A 73 -14.08 -1.35 -4.10
N ARG A 74 -13.88 -0.66 -5.23
CA ARG A 74 -14.25 0.76 -5.38
C ARG A 74 -15.74 0.99 -5.15
N ALA A 75 -16.59 0.09 -5.64
CA ALA A 75 -18.04 0.16 -5.41
C ALA A 75 -18.43 0.01 -3.93
N LYS A 76 -17.58 -0.63 -3.11
CA LYS A 76 -17.73 -0.72 -1.65
C LYS A 76 -17.16 0.51 -0.91
N GLY A 77 -16.60 1.46 -1.64
CA GLY A 77 -16.03 2.69 -1.09
C GLY A 77 -14.54 2.63 -0.77
N TYR A 78 -13.85 1.53 -1.10
CA TYR A 78 -12.39 1.47 -0.92
C TYR A 78 -11.69 2.40 -1.88
N LYS A 79 -10.68 3.12 -1.36
CA LYS A 79 -9.75 3.92 -2.17
C LYS A 79 -8.64 3.05 -2.73
N ASP A 80 -8.06 3.45 -3.85
CA ASP A 80 -7.06 2.62 -4.54
C ASP A 80 -5.84 2.32 -3.66
N TRP A 81 -5.37 3.32 -2.89
CA TRP A 81 -4.27 3.14 -1.94
C TRP A 81 -4.65 2.32 -0.69
N GLU A 82 -5.93 2.01 -0.46
CA GLU A 82 -6.38 1.12 0.62
C GLU A 82 -6.49 -0.33 0.14
N ILE A 83 -6.72 -0.53 -1.17
CA ILE A 83 -6.85 -1.86 -1.78
C ILE A 83 -5.49 -2.58 -1.84
N ASP A 84 -4.42 -1.81 -2.07
CA ASP A 84 -3.04 -2.29 -2.14
C ASP A 84 -2.23 -2.02 -0.85
N ALA A 85 -2.92 -1.79 0.28
CA ALA A 85 -2.31 -1.61 1.61
C ALA A 85 -2.08 -2.94 2.35
#